data_AF-A0A0D2F913-F1
#
_entry.id   AF-A0A0D2F913-F1
#
_cell.length_a   1.000
_cell.length_b   1.000
_cell.length_c   1.000
_cell.angle_alpha   90.00
_cell.angle_beta   90.00
_cell.angle_gamma   90.00
#
_symmetry.space_group_name_H-M   'P 1'
#
loop_
_entity.id
_entity.type
_entity.pdbx_description
1 polymer ?
#
loop_
_entity_poly.entity_id
_entity_poly.type
_entity_poly.pdbx_seq_one_letter_code
_entity_poly.pdbx_strand_id
1 'polypeptide(L)'
;MEVSQRTTGSEYPFGGRDDTFDCFKVGRTDEEWLEDISETVRGGLSYIWRTKDEKVIEEKLQKLKDDFPRGGPYVLTHGDLALCNIMVKDDKIIAIIDWEKSGYFPWWAEKYFSRSWTLDDQRELFEGVWERVAPELADGPAWEALADPVHEIRGAVLDCKTTHRPPLPPLYRGPFCKCRPWGQLLRSRDRGAENVHEVVERDKPQAVVAQTCRKPFSTSTIPV
;
A
#
# COMPACT_ATOMS: atom_id res chain seq x y z
N MET A 1 -13.71 -9.27 -22.31
CA MET A 1 -13.17 -9.92 -21.11
C MET A 1 -13.32 -8.92 -19.98
N GLU A 2 -14.26 -9.13 -19.06
CA GLU A 2 -14.33 -8.33 -17.84
C GLU A 2 -13.19 -8.78 -16.92
N VAL A 3 -12.13 -7.99 -16.83
CA VAL A 3 -11.10 -8.19 -15.81
C VAL A 3 -11.70 -7.70 -14.51
N SER A 4 -12.26 -8.62 -13.73
CA SER A 4 -12.58 -8.37 -12.32
C SER A 4 -11.26 -8.00 -11.63
N GLN A 5 -11.11 -6.72 -11.31
CA GLN A 5 -10.03 -6.19 -10.47
C GLN A 5 -10.21 -6.76 -9.05
N ARG A 6 -9.88 -8.04 -8.87
CA ARG A 6 -9.52 -8.54 -7.54
C ARG A 6 -8.04 -8.25 -7.41
N THR A 7 -7.70 -7.07 -6.91
CA THR A 7 -6.39 -6.88 -6.31
C THR A 7 -6.35 -7.84 -5.12
N THR A 8 -5.64 -8.95 -5.28
CA THR A 8 -5.42 -9.89 -4.19
C THR A 8 -4.48 -9.22 -3.20
N GLY A 9 -5.01 -8.44 -2.25
CA GLY A 9 -4.23 -7.83 -1.17
C GLY A 9 -3.05 -6.97 -1.65
N SER A 10 -3.22 -6.20 -2.74
CA SER A 10 -2.14 -5.39 -3.28
C SER A 10 -1.83 -4.24 -2.32
N GLU A 11 -0.69 -4.33 -1.65
CA GLU A 11 -0.16 -3.22 -0.86
C GLU A 11 0.00 -1.99 -1.77
N TYR A 12 -0.67 -0.89 -1.40
CA TYR A 12 -0.76 0.38 -2.13
C TYR A 12 0.60 0.96 -2.55
N PRO A 13 0.63 1.83 -3.58
CA PRO A 13 1.74 2.71 -3.96
C PRO A 13 2.56 3.43 -2.86
N PHE A 14 2.00 3.57 -1.66
CA PHE A 14 2.28 4.66 -0.75
C PHE A 14 2.97 4.18 0.53
N GLY A 15 4.10 3.48 0.39
CA GLY A 15 4.86 2.79 1.44
C GLY A 15 4.88 3.41 2.85
N GLY A 16 4.30 2.68 3.79
CA GLY A 16 4.27 2.93 5.23
C GLY A 16 4.46 1.62 6.00
N ARG A 17 4.97 1.72 7.22
CA ARG A 17 5.25 0.57 8.08
C ARG A 17 3.94 -0.10 8.54
N ASP A 18 3.70 -1.31 8.04
CA ASP A 18 3.21 -2.44 8.83
C ASP A 18 1.77 -2.36 9.39
N ASP A 19 0.77 -1.93 8.60
CA ASP A 19 -0.66 -2.34 8.70
C ASP A 19 -1.65 -1.66 7.72
N THR A 20 -1.23 -0.67 6.92
CA THR A 20 -2.18 0.36 6.43
C THR A 20 -2.82 0.18 5.04
N PHE A 21 -2.46 -0.81 4.21
CA PHE A 21 -2.72 -0.64 2.76
C PHE A 21 -3.76 -1.52 2.08
N ASP A 22 -4.19 -2.64 2.68
CA ASP A 22 -5.29 -3.44 2.11
C ASP A 22 -6.68 -2.81 2.36
N CYS A 23 -6.70 -1.66 3.02
CA CYS A 23 -7.94 -1.06 3.51
C CYS A 23 -8.61 -0.12 2.51
N PHE A 24 -7.87 0.31 1.49
CA PHE A 24 -8.37 1.16 0.43
C PHE A 24 -8.62 0.34 -0.84
N LYS A 25 -9.60 0.76 -1.62
CA LYS A 25 -9.92 0.17 -2.92
C LYS A 25 -9.34 1.03 -4.04
N VAL A 26 -8.60 0.38 -4.92
CA VAL A 26 -8.24 0.97 -6.21
C VAL A 26 -9.48 0.91 -7.09
N GLY A 27 -10.07 2.07 -7.35
CA GLY A 27 -11.21 2.22 -8.25
C GLY A 27 -10.86 1.88 -9.70
N ARG A 28 -11.90 1.74 -10.54
CA ARG A 28 -11.72 1.57 -12.00
C ARG A 28 -11.38 2.88 -12.70
N THR A 29 -11.52 4.00 -12.00
CA THR A 29 -11.25 5.36 -12.46
C THR A 29 -10.45 6.11 -11.40
N ASP A 30 -9.78 7.18 -11.81
CA ASP A 30 -9.04 8.08 -10.91
C ASP A 30 -10.01 8.63 -9.86
N GLU A 31 -11.23 8.98 -10.27
CA GLU A 31 -12.26 9.53 -9.40
C GLU A 31 -12.71 8.53 -8.32
N GLU A 32 -12.99 7.27 -8.69
CA GLU A 32 -13.34 6.22 -7.72
C GLU A 32 -12.19 5.96 -6.74
N TRP A 33 -10.96 5.95 -7.24
CA TRP A 33 -9.78 5.72 -6.42
C TRP A 33 -9.51 6.87 -5.44
N LEU A 34 -9.56 8.11 -5.93
CA LEU A 34 -9.35 9.31 -5.12
C LEU A 34 -10.47 9.51 -4.10
N GLU A 35 -11.70 9.12 -4.41
CA GLU A 35 -12.81 9.18 -3.46
C GLU A 35 -12.61 8.21 -2.29
N ASP A 36 -12.15 6.99 -2.55
CA ASP A 36 -11.93 5.97 -1.52
C ASP A 36 -10.88 6.39 -0.47
N ILE A 37 -9.84 7.13 -0.89
CA ILE A 37 -8.81 7.65 0.02
C ILE A 37 -9.13 9.04 0.60
N SER A 38 -10.21 9.70 0.15
CA SER A 38 -10.47 11.11 0.46
C SER A 38 -10.62 11.39 1.95
N GLU A 39 -11.26 10.50 2.71
CA GLU A 39 -11.39 10.66 4.17
C GLU A 39 -10.03 10.71 4.86
N THR A 40 -9.13 9.80 4.49
CA THR A 40 -7.76 9.74 5.00
C THR A 40 -6.96 10.96 4.56
N VAL A 41 -7.09 11.38 3.30
CA VAL A 41 -6.44 12.59 2.80
C VAL A 41 -6.90 13.82 3.59
N ARG A 42 -8.21 13.96 3.90
CA ARG A 42 -8.71 15.05 4.77
C ARG A 42 -8.06 15.02 6.15
N GLY A 43 -7.95 13.85 6.78
CA GLY A 43 -7.27 13.70 8.07
C GLY A 43 -5.79 14.09 8.02
N GLY A 44 -5.10 13.71 6.94
CA GLY A 44 -3.72 14.11 6.65
C GLY A 44 -3.54 15.60 6.44
N LEU A 45 -4.36 16.21 5.59
CA LEU A 45 -4.35 17.63 5.30
C LEU A 45 -4.61 18.47 6.56
N SER A 46 -5.58 18.06 7.38
CA SER A 46 -5.84 18.70 8.67
C SER A 46 -4.59 18.72 9.56
N TYR A 47 -3.83 17.62 9.58
CA TYR A 47 -2.59 17.52 10.35
C TYR A 47 -1.46 18.37 9.76
N ILE A 48 -1.16 18.21 8.47
CA ILE A 48 -0.06 18.90 7.78
C ILE A 48 -0.23 20.42 7.91
N TRP A 49 -1.45 20.91 7.72
CA TRP A 49 -1.77 22.34 7.75
C TRP A 49 -2.20 22.85 9.13
N ARG A 50 -2.26 21.98 10.14
CA ARG A 50 -2.66 22.30 11.52
C ARG A 50 -3.98 23.09 11.57
N THR A 51 -4.93 22.69 10.73
CA THR A 51 -6.23 23.35 10.61
C THR A 51 -7.37 22.35 10.77
N LYS A 52 -8.49 22.81 11.33
CA LYS A 52 -9.77 22.09 11.37
C LYS A 52 -10.83 22.78 10.52
N ASP A 53 -10.44 23.80 9.76
CA ASP A 53 -11.34 24.50 8.84
C ASP A 53 -11.65 23.58 7.66
N GLU A 54 -12.86 23.05 7.66
CA GLU A 54 -13.37 22.13 6.64
C GLU A 54 -13.31 22.75 5.24
N LYS A 55 -13.55 24.06 5.11
CA LYS A 55 -13.50 24.73 3.81
C LYS A 55 -12.07 24.75 3.26
N VAL A 56 -11.10 25.07 4.11
CA VAL A 56 -9.68 25.05 3.71
C VAL A 56 -9.23 23.63 3.34
N ILE A 57 -9.66 22.63 4.11
CA ILE A 57 -9.32 21.22 3.84
C ILE A 57 -9.92 20.76 2.51
N GLU A 58 -11.20 21.07 2.24
CA GLU A 58 -11.87 20.64 1.02
C GLU A 58 -11.34 21.37 -0.22
N GLU A 59 -11.02 22.66 -0.13
CA GLU A 59 -10.35 23.40 -1.22
C GLU A 59 -8.99 22.77 -1.58
N LYS A 60 -8.25 22.29 -0.58
CA LYS A 60 -6.96 21.60 -0.80
C LYS A 60 -7.15 20.19 -1.36
N LEU A 61 -8.13 19.44 -0.85
CA LEU A 61 -8.46 18.13 -1.39
C LEU A 61 -8.87 18.23 -2.86
N GLN A 62 -9.73 19.18 -3.20
CA GLN A 62 -10.17 19.38 -4.58
C GLN A 62 -8.99 19.74 -5.47
N LYS A 63 -8.10 20.64 -5.02
CA LYS A 63 -6.87 20.96 -5.77
C LYS A 63 -6.02 19.71 -6.04
N LEU A 64 -5.81 18.85 -5.03
CA LEU A 64 -5.05 17.60 -5.20
C LEU A 64 -5.73 16.65 -6.18
N LYS A 65 -7.07 16.56 -6.18
CA LYS A 65 -7.83 15.76 -7.14
C LYS A 65 -7.69 16.31 -8.56
N ASP A 66 -7.74 17.63 -8.72
CA ASP A 66 -7.63 18.30 -10.02
C ASP A 66 -6.22 18.18 -10.61
N ASP A 67 -5.19 18.27 -9.76
CA ASP A 67 -3.78 18.14 -10.14
C ASP A 67 -3.33 16.68 -10.30
N PHE A 68 -4.17 15.70 -9.92
CA PHE A 68 -3.81 14.28 -9.97
C PHE A 68 -3.58 13.81 -11.42
N PRO A 69 -2.49 13.08 -11.72
CA PRO A 69 -2.24 12.57 -13.05
C PRO A 69 -3.34 11.61 -13.49
N ARG A 70 -3.77 11.73 -14.74
CA ARG A 70 -4.74 10.79 -15.31
C ARG A 70 -4.19 9.36 -15.28
N GLY A 71 -4.98 8.42 -14.76
CA GLY A 71 -4.54 7.06 -14.52
C GLY A 71 -4.66 6.14 -15.74
N GLY A 72 -5.55 6.44 -16.67
CA GLY A 72 -5.74 5.63 -17.88
C GLY A 72 -4.58 5.76 -18.89
N PRO A 73 -4.10 4.66 -19.50
CA PRO A 73 -4.56 3.29 -19.31
C PRO A 73 -4.01 2.66 -18.02
N TYR A 74 -4.84 1.82 -17.38
CA TYR A 74 -4.40 0.97 -16.28
C TYR A 74 -3.74 -0.30 -16.85
N VAL A 75 -2.54 -0.59 -16.37
CA VAL A 75 -1.71 -1.72 -16.82
C VAL A 75 -1.41 -2.64 -15.65
N LEU A 76 -1.09 -3.90 -15.94
CA LEU A 76 -0.59 -4.81 -14.92
C LEU A 76 0.80 -4.34 -14.49
N THR A 77 0.88 -3.84 -13.26
CA THR A 77 2.09 -3.32 -12.61
C THR A 77 2.50 -4.31 -11.53
N HIS A 78 3.80 -4.56 -11.41
CA HIS A 78 4.35 -5.53 -10.45
C HIS A 78 4.29 -4.98 -9.02
N GLY A 79 4.54 -3.68 -8.83
CA GLY A 79 4.47 -3.07 -7.50
C GLY A 79 5.80 -3.08 -6.75
N ASP A 80 6.59 -4.14 -6.94
CA ASP A 80 7.86 -4.37 -6.24
C ASP A 80 8.93 -5.01 -7.14
N LEU A 81 9.09 -4.53 -8.37
CA LEU A 81 10.01 -5.16 -9.31
C LEU A 81 11.46 -4.78 -8.95
N ALA A 82 12.20 -5.75 -8.43
CA ALA A 82 13.59 -5.66 -7.98
C ALA A 82 14.39 -6.85 -8.55
N LEU A 83 15.73 -6.77 -8.62
CA LEU A 83 16.57 -7.90 -9.07
C LEU A 83 16.38 -9.12 -8.17
N CYS A 84 16.14 -8.92 -6.86
CA CYS A 84 15.83 -10.00 -5.93
C CYS A 84 14.54 -10.78 -6.29
N ASN A 85 13.65 -10.16 -7.07
CA ASN A 85 12.39 -10.75 -7.56
C ASN A 85 12.50 -11.31 -8.98
N ILE A 86 13.71 -11.34 -9.57
CA ILE A 86 13.97 -11.87 -10.91
C ILE A 86 14.88 -13.10 -10.81
N MET A 87 14.38 -14.25 -11.27
CA MET A 87 15.17 -15.47 -11.37
C MET A 87 15.85 -15.55 -12.74
N VAL A 88 17.18 -15.69 -12.75
CA VAL A 88 17.99 -15.81 -13.96
C VAL A 88 18.64 -17.19 -14.03
N LYS A 89 18.63 -17.81 -15.23
CA LYS A 89 19.36 -19.03 -15.54
C LYS A 89 19.89 -18.95 -16.97
N ASP A 90 21.17 -19.28 -17.16
CA ASP A 90 21.84 -19.27 -18.47
C ASP A 90 21.62 -17.92 -19.22
N ASP A 91 21.84 -16.81 -18.50
CA ASP A 91 21.66 -15.42 -18.96
C ASP A 91 20.23 -15.07 -19.45
N LYS A 92 19.22 -15.82 -19.02
CA LYS A 92 17.81 -15.58 -19.34
C LYS A 92 16.98 -15.43 -18.08
N ILE A 93 16.05 -14.48 -18.10
CA ILE A 93 14.99 -14.39 -17.09
C ILE A 93 14.10 -15.63 -17.25
N ILE A 94 14.00 -16.43 -16.19
CA ILE A 94 13.16 -17.64 -16.16
C ILE A 94 11.90 -17.47 -15.31
N ALA A 95 11.90 -16.52 -14.37
CA ALA A 95 10.72 -16.17 -13.59
C ALA A 95 10.82 -14.75 -13.02
N ILE A 96 9.65 -14.15 -12.82
CA ILE A 96 9.44 -12.97 -11.99
C ILE A 96 8.54 -13.43 -10.84
N ILE A 97 8.98 -13.23 -9.61
CA ILE A 97 8.29 -13.68 -8.39
C ILE A 97 7.85 -12.47 -7.57
N ASP A 98 7.13 -12.73 -6.48
CA ASP A 98 6.72 -11.72 -5.50
C ASP A 98 5.72 -10.67 -6.01
N TRP A 99 4.66 -11.16 -6.66
CA TRP A 99 3.56 -10.35 -7.22
C TRP A 99 2.57 -9.84 -6.15
N GLU A 100 2.90 -9.87 -4.87
CA GLU A 100 1.93 -9.52 -3.80
C GLU A 100 1.52 -8.04 -3.81
N LYS A 101 2.37 -7.15 -4.31
CA LYS A 101 2.02 -5.73 -4.54
C LYS A 101 1.42 -5.45 -5.92
N SER A 102 1.23 -6.48 -6.73
CA SER A 102 0.82 -6.29 -8.12
C SER A 102 -0.65 -5.90 -8.23
N GLY A 103 -0.97 -5.18 -9.29
CA GLY A 103 -2.32 -4.72 -9.55
C GLY A 103 -2.45 -4.03 -10.90
N TYR A 104 -3.68 -3.70 -11.26
CA TYR A 104 -3.94 -2.82 -12.38
C TYR A 104 -3.82 -1.39 -11.89
N PHE A 105 -2.69 -0.75 -12.18
CA PHE A 105 -2.37 0.61 -11.75
C PHE A 105 -2.17 1.50 -12.97
N PRO A 106 -2.19 2.84 -12.79
CA PRO A 106 -1.83 3.75 -13.86
C PRO A 106 -0.51 3.38 -14.54
N TRP A 107 -0.42 3.63 -15.84
CA TRP A 107 0.75 3.31 -16.65
C TRP A 107 2.09 3.87 -16.11
N TRP A 108 2.05 4.96 -15.33
CA TRP A 108 3.20 5.58 -14.68
C TRP A 108 3.57 4.99 -13.30
N ALA A 109 2.72 4.11 -12.75
CA ALA A 109 2.83 3.65 -11.36
C ALA A 109 4.08 2.80 -11.11
N GLU A 110 4.49 1.95 -12.05
CA GLU A 110 5.72 1.15 -11.90
C GLU A 110 6.96 2.04 -11.74
N LYS A 111 7.06 3.13 -12.53
CA LYS A 111 8.13 4.11 -12.33
C LYS A 111 8.04 4.76 -10.96
N TYR A 112 6.83 5.17 -10.55
CA TYR A 112 6.61 5.78 -9.25
C TYR A 112 7.06 4.86 -8.10
N PHE A 113 6.77 3.56 -8.19
CA PHE A 113 7.20 2.60 -7.18
C PHE A 113 8.70 2.38 -7.20
N SER A 114 9.30 2.17 -8.38
CA SER A 114 10.75 1.97 -8.51
C SER A 114 11.60 3.12 -7.93
N ARG A 115 11.03 4.33 -7.83
CA ARG A 115 11.67 5.52 -7.25
C ARG A 115 11.30 5.75 -5.78
N SER A 116 10.11 5.34 -5.37
CA SER A 116 9.60 5.57 -4.01
C SER A 116 10.01 4.49 -2.99
N TRP A 117 10.34 3.28 -3.47
CA TRP A 117 10.67 2.12 -2.64
C TRP A 117 12.16 1.81 -2.69
N THR A 118 13.01 2.70 -2.19
CA THR A 118 14.48 2.49 -2.25
C THR A 118 15.01 1.50 -1.21
N LEU A 119 14.25 0.46 -0.85
CA LEU A 119 14.69 -0.55 0.11
C LEU A 119 15.56 -1.64 -0.54
N ASP A 120 15.40 -1.86 -1.86
CA ASP A 120 16.09 -2.90 -2.61
C ASP A 120 16.89 -2.34 -3.81
N ASP A 121 17.31 -3.22 -4.70
CA ASP A 121 18.10 -2.93 -5.91
C ASP A 121 17.26 -2.41 -7.10
N GLN A 122 16.01 -1.98 -6.86
CA GLN A 122 15.12 -1.41 -7.88
C GLN A 122 15.80 -0.28 -8.68
N ARG A 123 16.56 0.59 -8.01
CA ARG A 123 17.27 1.69 -8.70
C ARG A 123 18.26 1.19 -9.74
N GLU A 124 19.00 0.12 -9.43
CA GLU A 124 19.96 -0.50 -10.35
C GLU A 124 19.22 -1.20 -11.50
N LEU A 125 18.15 -1.93 -11.19
CA LEU A 125 17.33 -2.60 -12.20
C LEU A 125 16.76 -1.61 -13.24
N PHE A 126 16.28 -0.45 -12.79
CA PHE A 126 15.60 0.52 -13.64
C PHE A 126 16.52 1.62 -14.21
N GLU A 127 17.82 1.58 -13.94
CA GLU A 127 18.77 2.56 -14.48
C GLU A 127 18.77 2.54 -16.02
N GLY A 128 18.45 3.68 -16.65
CA GLY A 128 18.37 3.80 -18.11
C GLY A 128 17.21 3.03 -18.76
N VAL A 129 16.38 2.34 -17.98
CA VAL A 129 15.26 1.57 -18.52
C VAL A 129 14.17 2.51 -19.01
N TRP A 130 13.76 3.48 -18.19
CA TRP A 130 12.66 4.39 -18.51
C TRP A 130 12.94 5.22 -19.76
N GLU A 131 14.15 5.76 -19.90
CA GLU A 131 14.60 6.49 -21.08
C GLU A 131 14.50 5.67 -22.38
N ARG A 132 14.61 4.35 -22.27
CA ARG A 132 14.56 3.42 -23.42
C ARG A 132 13.16 2.89 -23.72
N VAL A 133 12.36 2.60 -22.69
CA VAL A 133 11.07 1.91 -22.87
C VAL A 133 9.86 2.84 -22.79
N ALA A 134 9.97 3.95 -22.07
CA ALA A 134 8.94 4.97 -21.91
C ALA A 134 9.60 6.36 -21.74
N PRO A 135 10.18 6.96 -22.81
CA PRO A 135 10.88 8.24 -22.74
C PRO A 135 10.06 9.39 -22.14
N GLU A 136 8.73 9.33 -22.23
CA GLU A 136 7.81 10.24 -21.56
C GLU A 136 7.85 10.17 -20.03
N LEU A 137 8.36 9.05 -19.50
CA LEU A 137 8.71 8.83 -18.10
C LEU A 137 10.21 8.94 -17.88
N ALA A 138 11.00 9.57 -18.75
CA ALA A 138 12.40 9.85 -18.44
C ALA A 138 12.50 10.81 -17.23
N ASP A 139 13.62 10.77 -16.52
CA ASP A 139 13.85 11.73 -15.44
C ASP A 139 13.91 13.18 -15.98
N GLY A 140 13.23 14.10 -15.29
CA GLY A 140 13.16 15.51 -15.67
C GLY A 140 11.86 16.19 -15.24
N PRO A 141 11.64 17.46 -15.63
CA PRO A 141 10.52 18.26 -15.16
C PRO A 141 9.13 17.67 -15.46
N ALA A 142 9.00 16.91 -16.55
CA ALA A 142 7.74 16.25 -16.90
C ALA A 142 7.40 15.11 -15.92
N TRP A 143 8.41 14.35 -15.49
CA TRP A 143 8.24 13.32 -14.47
C TRP A 143 7.93 13.93 -13.10
N GLU A 144 8.64 15.00 -12.72
CA GLU A 144 8.38 15.73 -11.46
C GLU A 144 6.95 16.28 -11.43
N ALA A 145 6.50 16.93 -12.50
CA ALA A 145 5.13 17.43 -12.60
C ALA A 145 4.06 16.32 -12.50
N LEU A 146 4.38 15.08 -12.89
CA LEU A 146 3.52 13.92 -12.72
C LEU A 146 3.60 13.37 -11.28
N ALA A 147 4.80 13.24 -10.72
CA ALA A 147 5.02 12.59 -9.44
C ALA A 147 4.66 13.47 -8.24
N ASP A 148 4.80 14.79 -8.34
CA ASP A 148 4.60 15.72 -7.22
C ASP A 148 3.18 15.67 -6.64
N PRO A 149 2.09 15.75 -7.43
CA PRO A 149 0.73 15.62 -6.90
C PRO A 149 0.51 14.27 -6.21
N VAL A 150 1.11 13.21 -6.74
CA VAL A 150 1.04 11.86 -6.17
C VAL A 150 1.78 11.80 -4.82
N HIS A 151 2.95 12.47 -4.71
CA HIS A 151 3.67 12.61 -3.45
C HIS A 151 2.90 13.44 -2.40
N GLU A 152 2.19 14.49 -2.79
CA GLU A 152 1.36 15.27 -1.88
C GLU A 152 0.21 14.44 -1.30
N ILE A 153 -0.51 13.68 -2.15
CA ILE A 153 -1.56 12.76 -1.70
C ILE A 153 -0.96 11.69 -0.79
N ARG A 154 0.15 11.05 -1.20
CA ARG A 154 0.87 10.06 -0.38
C ARG A 154 1.22 10.62 0.99
N GLY A 155 1.76 11.84 1.03
CA GLY A 155 2.12 12.53 2.27
C GLY A 155 0.91 12.69 3.18
N ALA A 156 -0.21 13.19 2.64
CA ALA A 156 -1.46 13.31 3.39
C ALA A 156 -1.95 11.95 3.93
N VAL A 157 -1.95 10.90 3.11
CA VAL A 157 -2.36 9.56 3.56
C VAL A 157 -1.48 9.08 4.72
N LEU A 158 -0.15 9.21 4.61
CA LEU A 158 0.79 8.76 5.63
C LEU A 158 0.73 9.58 6.92
N ASP A 159 0.38 10.86 6.82
CA ASP A 159 0.25 11.77 7.96
C ASP A 159 -1.13 11.71 8.63
N CYS A 160 -2.10 11.01 8.03
CA CYS A 160 -3.35 10.73 8.68
C CYS A 160 -3.15 9.67 9.78
N LYS A 161 -3.65 9.94 11.00
CA LYS A 161 -3.66 8.91 12.04
C LYS A 161 -4.86 8.00 11.80
N THR A 162 -4.59 6.72 11.60
CA THR A 162 -5.59 5.72 11.26
C THR A 162 -5.49 4.54 12.22
N THR A 163 -6.59 3.79 12.37
CA THR A 163 -6.57 2.48 13.02
C THR A 163 -7.12 1.42 12.08
N HIS A 164 -6.50 0.24 12.10
CA HIS A 164 -6.91 -0.90 11.29
C HIS A 164 -7.41 -2.01 12.21
N ARG A 165 -8.72 -2.30 12.18
CA ARG A 165 -9.29 -3.36 13.01
C ARG A 165 -9.36 -4.66 12.20
N PRO A 166 -8.59 -5.69 12.55
CA PRO A 166 -8.67 -6.97 11.85
C PRO A 166 -10.01 -7.65 12.16
N PRO A 167 -10.79 -8.07 11.15
CA PRO A 167 -12.06 -8.77 11.38
C PRO A 167 -11.87 -10.18 11.95
N LEU A 168 -10.69 -10.79 11.75
CA LEU A 168 -10.38 -12.13 12.22
C LEU A 168 -9.22 -12.13 13.21
N PRO A 169 -9.26 -12.97 14.27
CA PRO A 169 -8.13 -13.10 15.19
C PRO A 169 -6.91 -13.70 14.49
N PRO A 170 -5.67 -13.38 14.95
CA PRO A 170 -4.46 -13.98 14.41
C PRO A 170 -4.46 -15.50 14.56
N LEU A 171 -3.93 -16.21 13.56
CA LEU A 171 -3.61 -17.63 13.67
C LEU A 171 -2.10 -17.79 13.86
N TYR A 172 -1.72 -18.67 14.78
CA TYR A 172 -0.33 -19.03 15.01
C TYR A 172 -0.08 -20.40 14.40
N ARG A 173 0.79 -20.47 13.39
CA ARG A 173 1.22 -21.76 12.86
C ARG A 173 2.10 -22.45 13.90
N GLY A 174 1.94 -23.76 14.02
CA GLY A 174 2.83 -24.60 14.82
C GLY A 174 4.29 -24.46 14.39
N PRO A 175 5.25 -24.83 15.25
CA PRO A 175 6.67 -24.71 14.94
C PRO A 175 7.04 -25.52 13.70
N PHE A 176 7.84 -24.93 12.80
CA PHE A 176 8.31 -25.62 11.59
C PHE A 176 9.40 -26.65 11.89
N CYS A 177 10.27 -26.36 12.86
CA CYS A 177 11.30 -27.27 13.36
C CYS A 177 11.38 -27.21 14.89
N LYS A 178 11.99 -28.23 15.50
CA LYS A 178 12.35 -28.21 16.94
C LYS A 178 13.22 -27.01 17.33
N CYS A 179 13.93 -26.43 16.36
CA CYS A 179 14.83 -25.28 16.53
C CYS A 179 14.16 -23.90 16.50
N ARG A 180 12.92 -23.80 16.02
CA ARG A 180 12.17 -22.54 15.86
C ARG A 180 10.78 -22.74 16.47
N PRO A 181 10.56 -22.31 17.72
CA PRO A 181 9.28 -22.55 18.41
C PRO A 181 8.11 -21.76 17.81
N TRP A 182 8.38 -20.90 16.83
CA TRP A 182 7.39 -20.06 16.16
C TRP A 182 7.42 -20.39 14.66
N GLY A 183 6.30 -20.89 14.11
CA GLY A 183 6.17 -21.16 12.68
C GLY A 183 5.98 -19.88 11.89
N GLN A 184 4.83 -19.21 12.08
CA GLN A 184 4.53 -17.90 11.51
C GLN A 184 3.24 -17.36 12.17
N LEU A 185 3.12 -16.03 12.27
CA LEU A 185 1.85 -15.36 12.54
C LEU A 185 1.12 -15.17 11.21
N LEU A 186 -0.06 -15.78 11.05
CA LEU A 186 -0.99 -15.41 9.99
C LEU A 186 -1.95 -14.35 10.53
N ARG A 187 -1.79 -13.12 10.07
CA ARG A 187 -2.68 -12.01 10.39
C ARG A 187 -4.03 -12.17 9.66
N SER A 188 -4.98 -11.31 9.99
CA SER A 188 -6.27 -11.26 9.30
C SER A 188 -6.10 -10.97 7.81
N ARG A 189 -5.26 -9.99 7.48
CA ARG A 189 -4.97 -9.57 6.09
C ARG A 189 -4.30 -10.65 5.24
N ASP A 190 -3.38 -11.42 5.83
CA ASP A 190 -2.69 -12.52 5.14
C ASP A 190 -3.66 -13.63 4.68
N ARG A 191 -4.91 -13.60 5.16
CA ARG A 191 -6.00 -14.50 4.78
C ARG A 191 -7.05 -13.83 3.89
N GLY A 192 -6.74 -12.67 3.31
CA GLY A 192 -7.63 -11.90 2.44
C GLY A 192 -8.79 -11.24 3.15
N ALA A 193 -8.74 -11.08 4.48
CA ALA A 193 -9.80 -10.41 5.21
C ALA A 193 -9.52 -8.90 5.28
N GLU A 194 -10.48 -8.11 4.79
CA GLU A 194 -10.41 -6.64 4.75
C GLU A 194 -10.39 -6.06 6.17
N ASN A 195 -9.34 -5.31 6.50
CA ASN A 195 -9.31 -4.57 7.76
C ASN A 195 -10.30 -3.41 7.70
N VAL A 196 -10.98 -3.13 8.81
CA VAL A 196 -11.80 -1.91 8.91
C VAL A 196 -10.86 -0.73 9.08
N HIS A 197 -10.84 0.18 8.09
CA HIS A 197 -10.16 1.47 8.17
C HIS A 197 -10.98 2.44 9.02
N GLU A 198 -10.33 3.16 9.92
CA GLU A 198 -10.94 4.25 10.68
C GLU A 198 -9.93 5.39 10.83
N VAL A 199 -10.30 6.59 10.39
CA VAL A 199 -9.54 7.80 10.68
C VAL A 199 -9.78 8.19 12.14
N VAL A 200 -8.69 8.41 12.88
CA VAL A 200 -8.76 8.78 14.30
C VAL A 200 -8.14 10.14 14.53
N GLU A 201 -8.78 10.93 15.39
CA GLU A 201 -8.19 12.21 15.81
C GLU A 201 -6.86 11.95 16.56
N ARG A 202 -5.80 12.67 16.18
CA ARG A 202 -4.50 12.59 16.87
C ARG A 202 -4.61 12.96 18.35
N ASP A 203 -5.43 13.96 18.67
CA ASP A 203 -5.56 14.54 20.02
C ASP A 203 -6.62 13.88 20.91
N LYS A 204 -7.43 12.94 20.41
CA LYS A 204 -8.35 12.18 21.26
C LYS A 204 -7.55 11.20 22.14
N PRO A 205 -7.67 11.26 23.48
CA PRO A 205 -7.14 10.21 24.34
C PRO A 205 -7.76 8.89 23.91
N GLN A 206 -6.94 7.90 23.54
CA GLN A 206 -7.44 6.54 23.33
C GLN A 206 -8.03 6.07 24.66
N ALA A 207 -9.30 5.66 24.67
CA ALA A 207 -9.84 4.94 25.81
C ALA A 207 -8.94 3.72 26.02
N VAL A 208 -8.27 3.65 27.17
CA VAL A 208 -7.48 2.49 27.57
C VAL A 208 -8.47 1.33 27.69
N VAL A 209 -8.63 0.56 26.62
CA VAL A 209 -9.31 -0.73 26.71
C VAL A 209 -8.38 -1.58 27.53
N ALA A 210 -8.73 -1.80 28.80
CA ALA A 210 -8.03 -2.73 29.66
C ALA A 210 -8.00 -4.08 28.94
N GLN A 211 -6.84 -4.42 28.37
CA GLN A 211 -6.59 -5.75 27.85
C GLN A 211 -6.69 -6.67 29.07
N THR A 212 -7.83 -7.32 29.24
CA THR A 212 -7.91 -8.43 30.16
C THR A 212 -6.92 -9.46 29.62
N CYS A 213 -5.83 -9.68 30.35
CA CYS A 213 -4.90 -10.77 30.10
C CYS A 213 -5.73 -12.04 29.95
N ARG A 214 -5.95 -12.49 28.70
CA ARG A 214 -6.54 -13.80 28.46
C ARG A 214 -5.57 -14.80 29.05
N LYS A 215 -6.04 -15.55 30.06
CA LYS A 215 -5.28 -16.65 30.66
C LYS A 215 -4.81 -17.59 29.54
N PRO A 216 -3.59 -18.14 29.64
CA PRO A 216 -3.02 -19.00 28.60
C PRO A 216 -3.98 -20.15 28.30
N PHE A 217 -4.19 -20.39 27.01
CA PHE A 217 -4.97 -21.49 26.47
C PHE A 217 -4.59 -22.78 27.20
N SER A 218 -5.56 -23.37 27.90
CA SER A 218 -5.46 -24.74 28.37
C SER A 218 -5.29 -25.64 27.15
N THR A 219 -4.19 -26.38 27.12
CA THR A 219 -3.89 -27.37 26.10
C THR A 219 -4.93 -28.50 26.20
N SER A 220 -6.04 -28.40 25.48
CA SER A 220 -6.83 -29.59 25.16
C SER A 220 -6.10 -30.34 24.06
N THR A 221 -5.44 -31.42 24.45
CA THR A 221 -4.79 -32.40 23.57
C THR A 221 -5.81 -32.85 22.51
N ILE A 222 -5.50 -32.63 21.24
CA ILE A 222 -6.23 -33.24 20.13
C ILE A 222 -5.80 -34.72 20.12
N PRO A 223 -6.73 -35.68 20.28
CA PRO A 223 -6.39 -37.10 20.24
C PRO A 223 -5.98 -37.48 18.81
N VAL A 224 -4.91 -38.27 18.74
CA VAL A 224 -4.29 -38.85 17.54
C VAL A 224 -5.24 -39.78 16.81
#